data_AF-A0A4S2FDG2-F1
#
_entry.id   AF-A0A4S2FDG2-F1
#
_cell.length_a   1.000
_cell.length_b   1.000
_cell.length_c   1.000
_cell.angle_alpha   90.00
_cell.angle_beta   90.00
_cell.angle_gamma   90.00
#
_symmetry.space_group_name_H-M   'P 1'
#
loop_
_entity.id
_entity.type
_entity.pdbx_description
1 polymer ?
#
loop_
_entity_poly.entity_id
_entity_poly.type
_entity_poly.pdbx_seq_one_letter_code
_entity_poly.pdbx_strand_id
1 'polypeptide(L)'
;MKKTGKCRLCQKEGKLTYEHIPPKNAYNGYPVKTLNLFEMHKDNNVNYMPWEIDKMKGKIKQRGMGGYYLCKECNNLTGSWYAKYFGDFVKALGGIVSEYRDEWPEVGSFTIENVHYLAVFKQIITMFCVLNEHLTEDEQIRNYILERENGSFDWKKYRLFMYFRDGNYSRLCPLSINVSIDNPGNPIFCSEISFFPVGFILYQDLPADQVGKGIEITNLSFYEYDAVGGIQIPPLKYEVNSIFPLDFRSREEIEGAIKKNFQK
;
A
#
# COMPACT_ATOMS: atom_id res chain seq x y z
N MET A 1 -16.11 10.52 21.06
CA MET A 1 -17.27 9.85 20.42
C MET A 1 -16.90 8.41 20.07
N LYS A 2 -17.75 7.45 20.43
CA LYS A 2 -17.65 6.09 19.87
C LYS A 2 -17.96 6.17 18.37
N LYS A 3 -17.06 5.64 17.53
CA LYS A 3 -17.31 5.54 16.08
C LYS A 3 -18.04 4.23 15.84
N THR A 4 -19.22 4.30 15.25
CA THR A 4 -20.03 3.14 14.87
C THR A 4 -20.15 3.09 13.36
N GLY A 5 -20.31 1.89 12.82
CA GLY A 5 -20.52 1.63 11.41
C GLY A 5 -20.24 0.17 11.06
N LYS A 6 -20.23 -0.12 9.77
CA LYS A 6 -19.95 -1.44 9.21
C LYS A 6 -18.47 -1.80 9.34
N CYS A 7 -18.17 -2.97 9.90
CA CYS A 7 -16.81 -3.50 9.91
C CYS A 7 -16.36 -3.83 8.48
N ARG A 8 -15.24 -3.26 8.03
CA ARG A 8 -14.70 -3.51 6.67
C ARG A 8 -14.19 -4.94 6.43
N LEU A 9 -14.23 -5.83 7.41
CA LEU A 9 -13.89 -7.26 7.21
C LEU A 9 -15.11 -8.14 7.34
N CYS A 10 -15.70 -8.23 8.53
CA CYS A 10 -16.85 -9.12 8.76
C CYS A 10 -18.20 -8.54 8.32
N GLN A 11 -18.24 -7.30 7.83
CA GLN A 11 -19.44 -6.63 7.30
C GLN A 11 -20.59 -6.43 8.32
N LYS A 12 -20.36 -6.72 9.61
CA LYS A 12 -21.30 -6.50 10.71
C LYS A 12 -21.28 -5.03 11.17
N GLU A 13 -22.45 -4.46 11.44
CA GLU A 13 -22.61 -3.15 12.08
C GLU A 13 -22.20 -3.19 13.55
N GLY A 14 -21.46 -2.18 14.02
CA GLY A 14 -21.08 -2.12 15.43
C GLY A 14 -20.10 -1.01 15.78
N LYS A 15 -19.46 -1.14 16.95
CA LYS A 15 -18.39 -0.22 17.36
C LYS A 15 -17.12 -0.53 16.57
N LEU A 16 -16.56 0.50 15.95
CA LEU A 16 -15.32 0.43 15.21
C LEU A 16 -14.14 0.84 16.09
N THR A 17 -13.01 0.18 15.84
CA THR A 17 -11.72 0.42 16.45
C THR A 17 -10.81 1.14 15.45
N TYR A 18 -9.83 1.87 15.98
CA TYR A 18 -8.87 2.57 15.17
C TYR A 18 -7.85 1.57 14.60
N GLU A 19 -7.80 1.46 13.29
CA GLU A 19 -6.84 0.64 12.56
C GLU A 19 -5.76 1.51 11.94
N HIS A 20 -4.50 1.11 12.13
CA HIS A 20 -3.35 1.79 11.54
C HIS A 20 -3.07 1.20 10.17
N ILE A 21 -2.90 2.06 9.15
CA ILE A 21 -2.49 1.64 7.81
C ILE A 21 -1.29 2.47 7.38
N PRO A 22 -0.09 1.88 7.32
CA PRO A 22 0.25 0.50 7.69
C PRO A 22 0.20 0.27 9.23
N PRO A 23 0.36 -0.96 9.74
CA PRO A 23 0.45 -1.25 11.17
C PRO A 23 1.46 -0.36 11.93
N LYS A 24 1.19 -0.10 13.22
CA LYS A 24 2.05 0.76 14.05
C LYS A 24 3.51 0.30 14.11
N ASN A 25 3.73 -1.01 14.13
CA ASN A 25 5.05 -1.65 14.13
C ASN A 25 5.76 -1.62 12.77
N ALA A 26 5.12 -1.09 11.72
CA ALA A 26 5.65 -0.91 10.37
C ALA A 26 5.87 0.58 10.06
N TYR A 27 6.66 1.26 10.90
CA TYR A 27 6.96 2.69 10.79
C TYR A 27 5.74 3.63 10.76
N ASN A 28 4.65 3.29 11.47
CA ASN A 28 3.45 4.14 11.54
C ASN A 28 3.02 4.46 12.97
N GLY A 29 4.02 4.62 13.85
CA GLY A 29 3.82 4.97 15.26
C GLY A 29 4.08 6.43 15.61
N TYR A 30 4.47 7.27 14.64
CA TYR A 30 4.81 8.67 14.84
C TYR A 30 3.76 9.62 14.24
N PRO A 31 3.74 10.90 14.64
CA PRO A 31 2.83 11.89 14.06
C PRO A 31 3.03 12.02 12.55
N VAL A 32 1.93 11.99 11.79
CA VAL A 32 1.95 12.19 10.34
C VAL A 32 1.06 13.37 9.94
N LYS A 33 1.49 14.13 8.94
CA LYS A 33 0.68 15.17 8.30
C LYS A 33 -0.09 14.54 7.14
N THR A 34 -1.41 14.51 7.24
CA THR A 34 -2.27 14.03 6.16
C THR A 34 -2.73 15.20 5.31
N LEU A 35 -2.58 15.06 4.00
CA LEU A 35 -3.09 15.96 2.99
C LEU A 35 -4.28 15.30 2.29
N ASN A 36 -5.36 16.04 2.08
CA ASN A 36 -6.44 15.64 1.19
C ASN A 36 -6.28 16.41 -0.13
N LEU A 37 -6.50 15.75 -1.28
CA LEU A 37 -6.51 16.37 -2.60
C LEU A 37 -7.34 17.67 -2.65
N PHE A 38 -8.51 17.68 -2.04
CA PHE A 38 -9.36 18.88 -1.97
C PHE A 38 -8.76 19.99 -1.11
N GLU A 39 -7.96 19.65 -0.09
CA GLU A 39 -7.23 20.63 0.73
C GLU A 39 -6.01 21.18 -0.05
N MET A 40 -5.33 20.33 -0.83
CA MET A 40 -4.23 20.74 -1.72
C MET A 40 -4.69 21.75 -2.78
N HIS A 41 -5.91 21.63 -3.30
CA HIS A 41 -6.46 22.58 -4.27
C HIS A 41 -7.06 23.87 -3.68
N LYS A 42 -7.33 23.91 -2.37
CA LYS A 42 -7.89 25.11 -1.71
C LYS A 42 -6.84 26.17 -1.37
N ASP A 43 -5.59 25.77 -1.18
CA ASP A 43 -4.49 26.73 -1.11
C ASP A 43 -4.18 27.19 -2.54
N ASN A 44 -4.73 28.34 -2.95
CA ASN A 44 -4.59 28.99 -4.27
C ASN A 44 -3.14 29.37 -4.67
N ASN A 45 -2.10 28.86 -3.99
CA ASN A 45 -0.71 29.04 -4.40
C ASN A 45 -0.35 27.96 -5.43
N VAL A 46 -0.63 28.26 -6.69
CA VAL A 46 -0.37 27.45 -7.90
C VAL A 46 1.13 27.12 -8.12
N ASN A 47 2.02 27.56 -7.23
CA ASN A 47 3.47 27.49 -7.40
C ASN A 47 4.14 26.38 -6.58
N TYR A 48 3.40 25.60 -5.77
CA TYR A 48 4.02 24.51 -5.02
C TYR A 48 4.10 23.23 -5.85
N MET A 49 5.28 22.62 -5.86
CA MET A 49 5.45 21.30 -6.42
C MET A 49 4.81 20.23 -5.52
N PRO A 50 4.37 19.09 -6.07
CA PRO A 50 3.70 18.04 -5.30
C PRO A 50 4.50 17.52 -4.09
N TRP A 51 5.84 17.58 -4.13
CA TRP A 51 6.73 17.16 -3.04
C TRP A 51 6.95 18.23 -1.95
N GLU A 52 6.45 19.46 -2.12
CA GLU A 52 6.58 20.55 -1.14
C GLU A 52 5.49 20.50 -0.05
N ILE A 53 5.24 19.30 0.47
CA ILE A 53 4.14 18.98 1.40
C ILE A 53 4.15 19.82 2.69
N ASP A 54 5.32 20.27 3.13
CA ASP A 54 5.47 21.09 4.33
C ASP A 54 4.84 22.47 4.17
N LYS A 55 4.82 22.99 2.94
CA LYS A 55 4.21 24.28 2.59
C LYS A 55 2.68 24.21 2.48
N MET A 56 2.10 23.02 2.37
CA MET A 56 0.66 22.82 2.20
C MET A 56 -0.07 22.75 3.55
N LYS A 57 -1.30 23.25 3.66
CA LYS A 57 -2.11 22.99 4.87
C LYS A 57 -2.54 21.52 4.93
N GLY A 58 -2.49 20.94 6.14
CA GLY A 58 -2.87 19.56 6.38
C GLY A 58 -3.25 19.31 7.83
N LYS A 59 -3.75 18.09 8.11
CA LYS A 59 -4.13 17.66 9.46
C LYS A 59 -3.05 16.78 10.06
N ILE A 60 -2.64 17.06 11.29
CA ILE A 60 -1.70 16.22 12.02
C ILE A 60 -2.44 15.07 12.71
N LYS A 61 -2.08 13.83 12.39
CA LYS A 61 -2.50 12.64 13.13
C LYS A 61 -1.39 12.19 14.07
N GLN A 62 -1.57 12.43 15.36
CA GLN A 62 -0.55 12.20 16.40
C GLN A 62 -0.14 10.73 16.58
N ARG A 63 -1.00 9.78 16.20
CA ARG A 63 -0.77 8.35 16.41
C ARG A 63 -0.36 7.61 15.12
N GLY A 64 -0.01 8.33 14.05
CA GLY A 64 0.18 7.74 12.72
C GLY A 64 -1.10 7.72 11.88
N MET A 65 -0.95 7.21 10.66
CA MET A 65 -1.98 7.09 9.63
C MET A 65 -2.96 5.97 9.98
N GLY A 66 -4.25 6.20 9.74
CA GLY A 66 -5.29 5.24 10.07
C GLY A 66 -6.67 5.87 10.23
N GLY A 67 -7.64 5.04 10.60
CA GLY A 67 -9.04 5.41 10.74
C GLY A 67 -9.85 4.34 11.47
N TYR A 68 -11.15 4.57 11.66
CA TYR A 68 -12.03 3.63 12.36
C TYR A 68 -12.74 2.74 11.35
N TYR A 69 -12.30 1.47 11.23
CA TYR A 69 -12.72 0.60 10.13
C TYR A 69 -13.13 -0.81 10.55
N LEU A 70 -12.55 -1.36 11.62
CA LEU A 70 -12.75 -2.75 12.02
C LEU A 70 -13.46 -2.85 13.37
N CYS A 71 -14.31 -3.87 13.54
CA CYS A 71 -14.78 -4.22 14.87
C CYS A 71 -13.62 -4.76 15.73
N LYS A 72 -13.80 -4.76 17.06
CA LYS A 72 -12.76 -5.21 18.00
C LYS A 72 -12.27 -6.63 17.72
N GLU A 73 -13.20 -7.53 17.36
CA GLU A 73 -12.89 -8.94 17.08
C GLU A 73 -11.98 -9.07 15.86
N CYS A 74 -12.40 -8.56 14.70
CA CYS A 74 -11.59 -8.61 13.48
C CYS A 74 -10.22 -7.95 13.67
N ASN A 75 -10.16 -6.77 14.29
CA ASN A 75 -8.90 -6.08 14.54
C ASN A 75 -7.96 -6.93 15.42
N ASN A 76 -8.48 -7.50 16.52
CA ASN A 76 -7.68 -8.36 17.38
C ASN A 76 -7.16 -9.61 16.63
N LEU A 77 -8.02 -10.26 15.83
CA LEU A 77 -7.62 -11.43 15.05
C LEU A 77 -6.50 -11.08 14.08
N THR A 78 -6.71 -10.11 13.17
CA THR A 78 -5.72 -9.73 12.16
C THR A 78 -4.44 -9.16 12.79
N GLY A 79 -4.57 -8.41 13.89
CA GLY A 79 -3.44 -7.90 14.64
C GLY A 79 -2.58 -9.00 15.28
N SER A 80 -3.23 -10.03 15.84
CA SER A 80 -2.54 -11.17 16.46
C SER A 80 -1.94 -12.14 15.47
N TRP A 81 -2.63 -12.38 14.35
CA TRP A 81 -2.22 -13.37 13.35
C TRP A 81 -1.19 -12.83 12.36
N TYR A 82 -1.34 -11.58 11.89
CA TYR A 82 -0.63 -11.13 10.69
C TYR A 82 0.27 -9.92 10.95
N ALA A 83 -0.21 -8.94 11.73
CA ALA A 83 0.45 -7.63 11.83
C ALA A 83 1.88 -7.69 12.42
N LYS A 84 2.16 -8.63 13.35
CA LYS A 84 3.51 -8.81 13.89
C LYS A 84 4.50 -9.17 12.78
N TYR A 85 4.20 -10.23 12.02
CA TYR A 85 5.08 -10.76 10.98
C TYR A 85 5.29 -9.76 9.84
N PHE A 86 4.22 -9.06 9.46
CA PHE A 86 4.33 -7.97 8.50
C PHE A 86 5.25 -6.84 8.97
N GLY A 87 5.15 -6.43 10.24
CA GLY A 87 6.03 -5.39 10.78
C GLY A 87 7.50 -5.83 10.82
N ASP A 88 7.78 -7.09 11.11
CA ASP A 88 9.16 -7.62 11.08
C ASP A 88 9.70 -7.67 9.64
N PHE A 89 8.89 -8.10 8.68
CA PHE A 89 9.20 -8.05 7.25
C PHE A 89 9.51 -6.62 6.76
N VAL A 90 8.67 -5.64 7.11
CA VAL A 90 8.85 -4.24 6.74
C VAL A 90 10.11 -3.64 7.36
N LYS A 91 10.46 -3.99 8.61
CA LYS A 91 11.70 -3.53 9.23
C LYS A 91 12.94 -4.11 8.55
N ALA A 92 12.90 -5.36 8.09
CA ALA A 92 14.00 -5.96 7.32
C ALA A 92 14.22 -5.18 6.01
N LEU A 93 13.14 -4.85 5.29
CA LEU A 93 13.21 -3.94 4.13
C LEU A 93 13.78 -2.56 4.50
N GLY A 94 13.44 -2.05 5.67
CA GLY A 94 13.94 -0.76 6.16
C GLY A 94 15.43 -0.78 6.47
N GLY A 95 15.94 -1.92 6.96
CA GLY A 95 17.37 -2.18 7.14
C GLY A 95 18.11 -2.09 5.81
N ILE A 96 17.59 -2.74 4.76
CA ILE A 96 18.16 -2.69 3.40
C ILE A 96 18.21 -1.25 2.89
N VAL A 97 17.10 -0.52 2.96
CA VAL A 97 17.07 0.89 2.51
C VAL A 97 18.04 1.77 3.30
N SER A 98 18.23 1.49 4.59
CA SER A 98 19.21 2.22 5.42
C SER A 98 20.65 1.88 5.05
N GLU A 99 20.95 0.63 4.70
CA GLU A 99 22.28 0.17 4.32
C GLU A 99 22.71 0.76 2.96
N TYR A 100 21.79 0.76 2.00
CA TYR A 100 22.01 1.25 0.62
C TYR A 100 21.47 2.67 0.40
N ARG A 101 21.47 3.50 1.45
CA ARG A 101 20.90 4.86 1.40
C ARG A 101 21.65 5.78 0.43
N ASP A 102 22.98 5.59 0.33
CA ASP A 102 23.87 6.48 -0.40
C ASP A 102 24.03 6.01 -1.86
N GLU A 103 23.97 4.70 -2.09
CA GLU A 103 24.06 4.07 -3.40
C GLU A 103 23.15 2.84 -3.46
N TRP A 104 22.15 2.91 -4.33
CA TRP A 104 21.16 1.83 -4.51
C TRP A 104 21.59 0.91 -5.66
N PRO A 105 21.68 -0.42 -5.45
CA PRO A 105 22.13 -1.34 -6.49
C PRO A 105 21.12 -1.43 -7.66
N GLU A 106 21.62 -1.47 -8.89
CA GLU A 106 20.76 -1.61 -10.10
C GLU A 106 20.42 -3.07 -10.42
N VAL A 107 21.26 -4.02 -9.99
CA VAL A 107 21.15 -5.45 -10.31
C VAL A 107 21.35 -6.31 -9.06
N GLY A 108 20.89 -7.55 -9.11
CA GLY A 108 21.01 -8.53 -8.03
C GLY A 108 19.70 -8.73 -7.26
N SER A 109 19.81 -9.22 -6.03
CA SER A 109 18.68 -9.40 -5.12
C SER A 109 19.11 -9.26 -3.66
N PHE A 110 18.20 -8.75 -2.84
CA PHE A 110 18.30 -8.80 -1.40
C PHE A 110 17.66 -10.06 -0.86
N THR A 111 18.28 -10.66 0.14
CA THR A 111 17.71 -11.80 0.86
C THR A 111 17.06 -11.31 2.14
N ILE A 112 15.78 -11.65 2.33
CA ILE A 112 15.10 -11.46 3.61
C ILE A 112 14.80 -12.83 4.18
N GLU A 113 15.44 -13.16 5.29
CA GLU A 113 15.25 -14.42 6.01
C GLU A 113 14.05 -14.37 6.96
N ASN A 114 13.57 -15.54 7.35
CA ASN A 114 12.51 -15.72 8.35
C ASN A 114 11.18 -15.01 8.01
N VAL A 115 10.80 -14.98 6.73
CA VAL A 115 9.53 -14.42 6.27
C VAL A 115 8.42 -15.44 6.49
N HIS A 116 7.41 -15.08 7.28
CA HIS A 116 6.15 -15.83 7.41
C HIS A 116 5.25 -15.50 6.21
N TYR A 117 5.39 -16.25 5.13
CA TYR A 117 4.88 -15.90 3.80
C TYR A 117 3.39 -15.53 3.80
N LEU A 118 2.53 -16.45 4.26
CA LEU A 118 1.09 -16.25 4.23
C LEU A 118 0.65 -15.13 5.18
N ALA A 119 1.26 -15.03 6.37
CA ALA A 119 0.90 -14.02 7.35
C ALA A 119 1.24 -12.59 6.85
N VAL A 120 2.41 -12.42 6.23
CA VAL A 120 2.80 -11.15 5.59
C VAL A 120 1.81 -10.80 4.47
N PHE A 121 1.50 -11.76 3.59
CA PHE A 121 0.58 -11.56 2.49
C PHE A 121 -0.83 -11.16 2.99
N LYS A 122 -1.38 -11.91 3.96
CA LYS A 122 -2.70 -11.63 4.55
C LYS A 122 -2.76 -10.29 5.26
N GLN A 123 -1.69 -9.82 5.88
CA GLN A 123 -1.67 -8.46 6.42
C GLN A 123 -1.76 -7.41 5.31
N ILE A 124 -1.06 -7.60 4.19
CA ILE A 124 -1.12 -6.67 3.06
C ILE A 124 -2.54 -6.60 2.49
N ILE A 125 -3.16 -7.75 2.25
CA ILE A 125 -4.54 -7.83 1.78
C ILE A 125 -5.51 -7.24 2.82
N THR A 126 -5.29 -7.47 4.12
CA THR A 126 -6.08 -6.83 5.19
C THR A 126 -6.04 -5.31 5.08
N MET A 127 -4.86 -4.71 4.84
CA MET A 127 -4.76 -3.26 4.65
C MET A 127 -5.54 -2.80 3.42
N PHE A 128 -5.51 -3.55 2.31
CA PHE A 128 -6.30 -3.24 1.12
C PHE A 128 -7.81 -3.36 1.36
N CYS A 129 -8.28 -4.38 2.06
CA CYS A 129 -9.68 -4.53 2.48
C CYS A 129 -10.12 -3.38 3.40
N VAL A 130 -9.25 -2.98 4.33
CA VAL A 130 -9.50 -1.83 5.18
C VAL A 130 -9.52 -0.55 4.36
N LEU A 131 -8.72 -0.41 3.29
CA LEU A 131 -8.74 0.78 2.43
C LEU A 131 -9.97 0.81 1.50
N ASN A 132 -10.38 -0.36 1.02
CA ASN A 132 -11.37 -0.58 -0.03
C ASN A 132 -12.52 -1.47 0.45
N GLU A 133 -13.65 -0.86 0.80
CA GLU A 133 -14.81 -1.60 1.31
C GLU A 133 -15.36 -2.63 0.30
N HIS A 134 -15.35 -2.30 -1.00
CA HIS A 134 -15.88 -3.15 -2.07
C HIS A 134 -15.16 -4.49 -2.20
N LEU A 135 -13.87 -4.57 -1.83
CA LEU A 135 -13.14 -5.83 -1.85
C LEU A 135 -13.84 -6.87 -0.97
N THR A 136 -14.28 -6.45 0.21
CA THR A 136 -14.91 -7.35 1.18
C THR A 136 -16.39 -7.57 0.96
N GLU A 137 -16.95 -7.13 -0.17
CA GLU A 137 -18.23 -7.67 -0.68
C GLU A 137 -18.03 -9.10 -1.22
N ASP A 138 -16.82 -9.40 -1.70
CA ASP A 138 -16.35 -10.72 -2.07
C ASP A 138 -16.21 -11.61 -0.81
N GLU A 139 -17.01 -12.67 -0.74
CA GLU A 139 -16.94 -13.60 0.39
C GLU A 139 -15.62 -14.36 0.46
N GLN A 140 -15.02 -14.66 -0.70
CA GLN A 140 -13.77 -15.41 -0.77
C GLN A 140 -12.64 -14.61 -0.12
N ILE A 141 -12.55 -13.30 -0.37
CA ILE A 141 -11.51 -12.46 0.27
C ILE A 141 -11.76 -12.31 1.78
N ARG A 142 -13.03 -12.24 2.21
CA ARG A 142 -13.36 -12.19 3.65
C ARG A 142 -12.91 -13.46 4.35
N ASN A 143 -13.30 -14.61 3.82
CA ASN A 143 -12.98 -15.92 4.39
C ASN A 143 -11.46 -16.14 4.37
N TYR A 144 -10.79 -15.78 3.28
CA TYR A 144 -9.32 -15.83 3.18
C TYR A 144 -8.63 -15.06 4.33
N ILE A 145 -9.15 -13.89 4.72
CA ILE A 145 -8.58 -13.09 5.81
C ILE A 145 -9.01 -13.59 7.20
N LEU A 146 -10.28 -13.95 7.37
CA LEU A 146 -10.85 -14.31 8.68
C LEU A 146 -10.63 -15.77 9.08
N GLU A 147 -10.20 -16.61 8.14
CA GLU A 147 -9.76 -17.98 8.38
C GLU A 147 -8.23 -18.04 8.29
N ARG A 148 -7.58 -18.14 9.44
CA ARG A 148 -6.12 -18.03 9.58
C ARG A 148 -5.33 -18.90 8.60
N GLU A 149 -5.75 -20.15 8.42
CA GLU A 149 -5.07 -21.17 7.62
C GLU A 149 -5.55 -21.26 6.17
N ASN A 150 -6.55 -20.47 5.78
CA ASN A 150 -7.08 -20.53 4.41
C ASN A 150 -6.07 -19.97 3.39
N GLY A 151 -5.53 -20.81 2.51
CA GLY A 151 -4.63 -20.45 1.39
C GLY A 151 -5.32 -20.21 0.04
N SER A 152 -6.66 -20.21 -0.02
CA SER A 152 -7.44 -20.15 -1.27
C SER A 152 -7.65 -18.72 -1.77
N PHE A 153 -6.56 -18.05 -2.15
CA PHE A 153 -6.60 -16.71 -2.72
C PHE A 153 -6.96 -16.72 -4.22
N ASP A 154 -7.89 -15.86 -4.63
CA ASP A 154 -8.24 -15.70 -6.05
C ASP A 154 -7.18 -14.87 -6.79
N TRP A 155 -6.07 -15.52 -7.12
CA TRP A 155 -4.94 -14.89 -7.82
C TRP A 155 -5.25 -14.49 -9.27
N LYS A 156 -6.34 -15.00 -9.85
CA LYS A 156 -6.79 -14.61 -11.20
C LYS A 156 -7.45 -13.24 -11.17
N LYS A 157 -8.22 -12.97 -10.11
CA LYS A 157 -8.88 -11.68 -9.89
C LYS A 157 -7.96 -10.66 -9.24
N TYR A 158 -7.11 -11.08 -8.31
CA TYR A 158 -6.26 -10.18 -7.55
C TYR A 158 -4.78 -10.55 -7.68
N ARG A 159 -3.94 -9.60 -8.08
CA ARG A 159 -2.48 -9.79 -8.13
C ARG A 159 -1.79 -8.72 -7.30
N LEU A 160 -0.87 -9.14 -6.44
CA LEU A 160 -0.21 -8.26 -5.49
C LEU A 160 1.25 -8.04 -5.90
N PHE A 161 1.64 -6.78 -5.98
CA PHE A 161 2.99 -6.36 -6.33
C PHE A 161 3.57 -5.50 -5.21
N MET A 162 4.91 -5.49 -5.11
CA MET A 162 5.65 -4.64 -4.20
C MET A 162 6.80 -3.91 -4.88
N TYR A 163 7.30 -2.84 -4.28
CA TYR A 163 8.48 -2.11 -4.74
C TYR A 163 9.16 -1.38 -3.58
N PHE A 164 10.47 -1.15 -3.66
CA PHE A 164 11.16 -0.25 -2.73
C PHE A 164 10.79 1.19 -3.04
N ARG A 165 10.46 1.97 -2.01
CA ARG A 165 9.87 3.29 -2.21
C ARG A 165 10.85 4.40 -1.86
N ASP A 166 11.12 5.25 -2.85
CA ASP A 166 11.85 6.51 -2.71
C ASP A 166 10.92 7.73 -2.68
N GLY A 167 11.31 8.80 -1.98
CA GLY A 167 10.56 10.06 -1.87
C GLY A 167 10.14 10.44 -0.45
N ASN A 168 9.26 11.44 -0.28
CA ASN A 168 9.00 12.07 1.03
C ASN A 168 7.56 11.98 1.57
N TYR A 169 6.60 11.41 0.84
CA TYR A 169 5.25 11.18 1.37
C TYR A 169 4.73 9.77 1.09
N SER A 170 3.76 9.37 1.90
CA SER A 170 3.07 8.07 1.79
C SER A 170 1.79 8.21 0.97
N ARG A 171 1.39 7.15 0.26
CA ARG A 171 0.12 7.07 -0.49
C ARG A 171 -0.79 6.05 0.17
N LEU A 172 -2.05 6.43 0.38
CA LEU A 172 -3.15 5.50 0.60
C LEU A 172 -4.18 5.75 -0.50
N CYS A 173 -3.98 5.12 -1.64
CA CYS A 173 -4.82 5.25 -2.81
C CYS A 173 -5.82 4.08 -2.84
N PRO A 174 -7.10 4.30 -2.54
CA PRO A 174 -8.14 3.30 -2.76
C PRO A 174 -8.30 3.03 -4.26
N LEU A 175 -9.30 2.22 -4.63
CA LEU A 175 -9.58 1.83 -6.01
C LEU A 175 -9.47 3.01 -6.97
N SER A 176 -8.56 2.86 -7.91
CA SER A 176 -8.23 3.83 -8.94
C SER A 176 -8.19 3.11 -10.29
N ILE A 177 -8.63 3.82 -11.32
CA ILE A 177 -8.66 3.32 -12.69
C ILE A 177 -7.66 4.15 -13.49
N ASN A 178 -6.60 3.50 -13.99
CA ASN A 178 -5.65 4.12 -14.89
C ASN A 178 -6.04 3.79 -16.34
N VAL A 179 -6.31 4.82 -17.13
CA VAL A 179 -6.72 4.67 -18.53
C VAL A 179 -5.69 5.37 -19.41
N SER A 180 -5.08 4.62 -20.32
CA SER A 180 -4.23 5.20 -21.35
C SER A 180 -5.10 5.89 -22.39
N ILE A 181 -4.76 7.13 -22.75
CA ILE A 181 -5.44 7.84 -23.86
C ILE A 181 -5.21 7.12 -25.19
N ASP A 182 -4.02 6.55 -25.38
CA ASP A 182 -3.65 5.83 -26.60
C ASP A 182 -4.27 4.42 -26.65
N ASN A 183 -4.70 3.88 -25.51
CA ASN A 183 -5.30 2.56 -25.40
C ASN A 183 -6.44 2.54 -24.36
N PRO A 184 -7.56 3.24 -24.64
CA PRO A 184 -8.62 3.45 -23.66
C PRO A 184 -9.41 2.17 -23.35
N GLY A 185 -9.34 1.16 -24.22
CA GLY A 185 -10.03 -0.13 -24.05
C GLY A 185 -9.38 -1.07 -23.04
N ASN A 186 -8.22 -0.71 -22.48
CA ASN A 186 -7.48 -1.53 -21.51
C ASN A 186 -7.27 -0.77 -20.18
N PRO A 187 -8.34 -0.50 -19.42
CA PRO A 187 -8.23 0.13 -18.12
C PRO A 187 -7.50 -0.77 -17.12
N ILE A 188 -6.64 -0.16 -16.29
CA ILE A 188 -5.95 -0.85 -15.20
C ILE A 188 -6.63 -0.47 -13.88
N PHE A 189 -7.23 -1.45 -13.22
CA PHE A 189 -7.83 -1.29 -11.89
C PHE A 189 -6.79 -1.62 -10.82
N CYS A 190 -6.50 -0.67 -9.95
CA CYS A 190 -5.53 -0.87 -8.89
C CYS A 190 -5.87 -0.11 -7.60
N SER A 191 -5.27 -0.53 -6.50
CA SER A 191 -5.13 0.25 -5.28
C SER A 191 -3.65 0.27 -4.90
N GLU A 192 -3.20 1.33 -4.22
CA GLU A 192 -1.80 1.47 -3.83
C GLU A 192 -1.67 1.91 -2.37
N ILE A 193 -0.82 1.20 -1.63
CA ILE A 193 -0.41 1.55 -0.27
C ILE A 193 1.10 1.72 -0.30
N SER A 194 1.57 2.95 -0.21
CA SER A 194 2.99 3.30 -0.29
C SER A 194 3.43 4.04 0.96
N PHE A 195 4.47 3.56 1.63
CA PHE A 195 5.00 4.16 2.85
C PHE A 195 6.48 3.78 3.01
N PHE A 196 7.22 4.39 3.93
CA PHE A 196 8.60 3.96 4.14
C PHE A 196 8.65 2.53 4.72
N PRO A 197 9.42 1.59 4.14
CA PRO A 197 10.35 1.69 3.00
C PRO A 197 9.80 1.10 1.68
N VAL A 198 8.53 0.71 1.64
CA VAL A 198 7.94 -0.17 0.62
C VAL A 198 6.58 0.34 0.15
N GLY A 199 6.29 0.12 -1.14
CA GLY A 199 4.94 0.24 -1.66
C GLY A 199 4.37 -1.11 -2.08
N PHE A 200 3.05 -1.22 -1.96
CA PHE A 200 2.25 -2.36 -2.41
C PHE A 200 1.19 -1.89 -3.39
N ILE A 201 0.99 -2.65 -4.46
CA ILE A 201 -0.03 -2.41 -5.47
C ILE A 201 -0.89 -3.66 -5.59
N LEU A 202 -2.19 -3.50 -5.36
CA LEU A 202 -3.17 -4.56 -5.60
C LEU A 202 -3.86 -4.29 -6.92
N TYR A 203 -3.58 -5.11 -7.92
CA TYR A 203 -4.28 -5.10 -9.19
C TYR A 203 -5.54 -5.94 -9.12
N GLN A 204 -6.60 -5.48 -9.79
CA GLN A 204 -7.87 -6.18 -9.98
C GLN A 204 -8.05 -6.48 -11.47
N ASP A 205 -8.34 -7.74 -11.80
CA ASP A 205 -8.60 -8.22 -13.15
C ASP A 205 -7.50 -7.85 -14.17
N LEU A 206 -6.24 -7.81 -13.70
CA LEU A 206 -5.09 -7.57 -14.58
C LEU A 206 -4.88 -8.78 -15.49
N PRO A 207 -4.94 -8.61 -16.83
CA PRO A 207 -4.76 -9.71 -17.76
C PRO A 207 -3.48 -10.51 -17.51
N ALA A 208 -3.54 -11.83 -17.68
CA ALA A 208 -2.45 -12.73 -17.34
C ALA A 208 -1.18 -12.50 -18.19
N ASP A 209 -1.34 -11.97 -19.40
CA ASP A 209 -0.27 -11.58 -20.32
C ASP A 209 0.33 -10.20 -19.99
N GLN A 210 -0.28 -9.43 -19.08
CA GLN A 210 0.24 -8.16 -18.62
C GLN A 210 1.07 -8.30 -17.34
N VAL A 211 2.16 -7.55 -17.30
CA VAL A 211 3.02 -7.41 -16.12
C VAL A 211 2.70 -6.08 -15.45
N GLY A 212 2.23 -6.15 -14.20
CA GLY A 212 2.01 -4.97 -13.37
C GLY A 212 3.32 -4.27 -13.02
N LYS A 213 3.25 -3.01 -12.60
CA LYS A 213 4.40 -2.31 -12.05
C LYS A 213 4.78 -2.92 -10.70
N GLY A 214 6.08 -3.11 -10.47
CA GLY A 214 6.61 -3.71 -9.24
C GLY A 214 7.06 -5.16 -9.41
N ILE A 215 7.40 -5.79 -8.28
CA ILE A 215 7.73 -7.21 -8.13
C ILE A 215 6.48 -7.95 -7.68
N GLU A 216 6.01 -8.91 -8.47
CA GLU A 216 4.85 -9.72 -8.08
C GLU A 216 5.18 -10.63 -6.90
N ILE A 217 4.33 -10.57 -5.87
CA ILE A 217 4.42 -11.38 -4.65
C ILE A 217 3.13 -12.18 -4.38
N THR A 218 2.29 -12.34 -5.40
CA THR A 218 1.05 -13.14 -5.34
C THR A 218 1.33 -14.58 -4.90
N ASN A 219 2.50 -15.13 -5.22
CA ASN A 219 2.92 -16.47 -4.84
C ASN A 219 3.01 -16.69 -3.32
N LEU A 220 3.18 -15.64 -2.51
CA LEU A 220 3.18 -15.75 -1.04
C LEU A 220 1.83 -16.20 -0.49
N SER A 221 0.76 -16.10 -1.27
CA SER A 221 -0.59 -16.55 -0.89
C SER A 221 -0.77 -18.07 -0.87
N PHE A 222 0.11 -18.83 -1.50
CA PHE A 222 -0.04 -20.29 -1.68
C PHE A 222 0.67 -21.12 -0.61
N TYR A 223 1.34 -20.47 0.33
CA TYR A 223 2.04 -21.14 1.42
C TYR A 223 1.10 -21.44 2.59
N GLU A 224 1.44 -22.48 3.36
CA GLU A 224 0.82 -22.75 4.65
C GLU A 224 1.07 -21.61 5.64
N TYR A 225 0.16 -21.43 6.61
CA TYR A 225 0.23 -20.31 7.55
C TYR A 225 1.54 -20.27 8.36
N ASP A 226 2.02 -21.43 8.81
CA ASP A 226 3.25 -21.55 9.60
C ASP A 226 4.52 -21.71 8.74
N ALA A 227 4.39 -21.61 7.40
CA ALA A 227 5.55 -21.67 6.52
C ALA A 227 6.43 -20.43 6.67
N VAL A 228 7.72 -20.67 6.87
CA VAL A 228 8.75 -19.64 7.08
C VAL A 228 9.96 -19.94 6.20
N GLY A 229 10.56 -18.89 5.63
CA GLY A 229 11.86 -19.02 4.97
C GLY A 229 12.33 -17.71 4.36
N GLY A 230 13.35 -17.82 3.51
CA GLY A 230 13.91 -16.68 2.79
C GLY A 230 13.05 -16.26 1.59
N ILE A 231 13.09 -14.98 1.24
CA ILE A 231 12.72 -14.48 -0.10
C ILE A 231 13.85 -13.66 -0.72
N GLN A 232 13.96 -13.74 -2.04
CA GLN A 232 14.82 -12.90 -2.85
C GLN A 232 14.02 -11.76 -3.45
N ILE A 233 14.45 -10.53 -3.24
CA ILE A 233 13.77 -9.32 -3.74
C ILE A 233 14.76 -8.55 -4.62
N PRO A 234 14.51 -8.42 -5.93
CA PRO A 234 15.29 -7.54 -6.79
C PRO A 234 15.30 -6.10 -6.25
N PRO A 235 16.35 -5.29 -6.51
CA PRO A 235 16.43 -3.92 -6.04
C PRO A 235 15.56 -2.97 -6.88
N LEU A 236 14.31 -3.35 -7.20
CA LEU A 236 13.38 -2.50 -7.93
C LEU A 236 12.87 -1.39 -7.01
N LYS A 237 13.34 -0.17 -7.26
CA LYS A 237 12.98 1.04 -6.53
C LYS A 237 12.19 2.00 -7.42
N TYR A 238 11.12 2.57 -6.88
CA TYR A 238 10.35 3.61 -7.55
C TYR A 238 10.34 4.91 -6.75
N GLU A 239 10.50 6.02 -7.46
CA GLU A 239 10.27 7.35 -6.91
C GLU A 239 8.78 7.67 -6.82
N VAL A 240 8.36 8.16 -5.67
CA VAL A 240 6.98 8.50 -5.38
C VAL A 240 6.90 10.02 -5.27
N ASN A 241 6.64 10.69 -6.41
CA ASN A 241 6.63 12.17 -6.52
C ASN A 241 5.26 12.82 -6.84
N SER A 242 4.22 12.07 -7.21
CA SER A 242 2.82 12.56 -7.23
C SER A 242 1.82 11.79 -6.34
N ILE A 243 0.62 12.31 -6.13
CA ILE A 243 -0.43 11.61 -5.36
C ILE A 243 -1.15 10.50 -6.15
N PHE A 244 -0.84 10.34 -7.43
CA PHE A 244 -1.55 9.43 -8.31
C PHE A 244 -0.94 8.02 -8.23
N PRO A 245 -1.76 6.97 -8.11
CA PRO A 245 -1.24 5.62 -8.09
C PRO A 245 -0.62 5.27 -9.45
N LEU A 246 0.37 4.38 -9.43
CA LEU A 246 1.17 3.97 -10.60
C LEU A 246 1.98 5.07 -11.29
N ASP A 247 1.98 6.29 -10.76
CA ASP A 247 2.86 7.36 -11.23
C ASP A 247 4.17 7.34 -10.44
N PHE A 248 5.24 6.93 -11.14
CA PHE A 248 6.60 6.79 -10.60
C PHE A 248 7.60 7.67 -11.33
N ARG A 249 7.11 8.76 -11.96
CA ARG A 249 7.99 9.73 -12.61
C ARG A 249 8.93 10.37 -11.59
N SER A 250 10.16 10.56 -12.03
CA SER A 250 11.16 11.41 -11.36
C SER A 250 10.64 12.84 -11.23
N ARG A 251 11.29 13.61 -10.34
CA ARG A 251 10.96 15.04 -10.20
C ARG A 251 11.24 15.79 -11.49
N GLU A 252 12.34 15.46 -12.17
CA GLU A 252 12.77 16.05 -13.42
C GLU A 252 11.75 15.84 -14.54
N GLU A 253 11.19 14.62 -14.65
CA GLU A 253 10.12 14.32 -15.61
C GLU A 253 8.86 15.14 -15.33
N ILE A 254 8.47 15.28 -14.06
CA ILE A 254 7.30 16.08 -13.66
C ILE A 254 7.53 17.56 -13.95
N GLU A 255 8.67 18.12 -13.54
CA GLU A 255 9.02 19.51 -13.81
C GLU A 255 9.10 19.81 -15.31
N GLY A 256 9.68 18.89 -16.08
CA GLY A 256 9.76 18.99 -17.53
C GLY A 256 8.37 19.00 -18.18
N ALA A 257 7.44 18.15 -17.71
CA ALA A 257 6.07 18.12 -18.18
C ALA A 257 5.30 19.43 -17.83
N ILE A 258 5.50 19.96 -16.62
CA ILE A 258 4.92 21.26 -16.20
C ILE A 258 5.42 22.37 -17.11
N LYS A 259 6.75 22.51 -17.29
CA LYS A 259 7.35 23.56 -18.14
C LYS A 259 6.82 23.52 -19.58
N LYS A 260 6.69 22.33 -20.18
CA LYS A 260 6.14 22.16 -21.54
C LYS A 260 4.67 22.59 -21.65
N ASN A 261 3.87 22.36 -20.60
CA ASN A 261 2.44 22.66 -20.61
C ASN A 261 2.13 24.14 -20.31
N PHE A 262 2.97 24.84 -19.54
CA PHE A 262 2.83 26.28 -19.24
C PHE A 262 3.53 27.21 -20.27
N GLN A 263 4.23 26.65 -21.26
CA GLN A 263 4.82 27.41 -22.39
C GLN A 263 3.89 27.49 -23.62
N LYS A 264 2.63 27.07 -23.49
CA LYS A 264 1.56 27.30 -24.47
C LYS A 264 0.63 28.41 -23.98
#